data_AF-X0UPY9-F1
#
_entry.id   AF-X0UPY9-F1
#
_cell.length_a   1.000
_cell.length_b   1.000
_cell.length_c   1.000
_cell.angle_alpha   90.00
_cell.angle_beta   90.00
_cell.angle_gamma   90.00
#
_symmetry.space_group_name_H-M   'P 1'
#
loop_
_entity.id
_entity.type
_entity.pdbx_description
1 polymer ?
#
loop_
_entity_poly.entity_id
_entity_poly.type
_entity_poly.pdbx_seq_one_letter_code
_entity_poly.pdbx_strand_id
1 'polypeptide(L)'
;MKARTLPLAHTSVVLALLLALLPQTLIVAESLAKITVEAGKHVRTDTPVSVILDGIVDDLSDASLRLEEIKDSQRLPVPSQIEPGNPPKLWWILSGTTPPGAKRVYELVQE
;
A
#
# COMPACT_ATOMS: atom_id res chain seq x y z
N MET A 1 -22.98 -40.73 -40.07
CA MET A 1 -22.01 -40.13 -39.12
C MET A 1 -22.75 -39.77 -37.84
N LYS A 2 -22.44 -40.43 -36.69
CA LYS A 2 -23.04 -40.09 -35.39
C LYS A 2 -22.16 -39.03 -34.70
N ALA A 3 -22.69 -37.83 -34.51
CA ALA A 3 -22.03 -36.78 -33.73
C ALA A 3 -22.00 -37.21 -32.25
N ARG A 4 -20.80 -37.31 -31.67
CA ARG A 4 -20.63 -37.53 -30.23
C ARG A 4 -20.84 -36.19 -29.52
N THR A 5 -21.95 -36.06 -28.80
CA THR A 5 -22.20 -34.94 -27.91
C THR A 5 -21.44 -35.17 -26.60
N LEU A 6 -20.47 -34.30 -26.29
CA LEU A 6 -19.81 -34.31 -24.99
C LEU A 6 -20.79 -33.86 -23.90
N PRO A 7 -20.85 -34.53 -22.73
CA PRO A 7 -21.75 -34.16 -21.65
C PRO A 7 -21.38 -32.76 -21.10
N LEU A 8 -22.36 -31.85 -21.11
CA LEU A 8 -22.26 -30.42 -20.74
C LEU A 8 -21.54 -30.18 -19.40
N ALA A 9 -21.64 -31.12 -18.46
CA ALA A 9 -20.99 -31.03 -17.15
C ALA A 9 -19.45 -31.12 -17.22
N HIS A 10 -18.89 -31.90 -18.15
CA HIS A 10 -17.43 -32.06 -18.25
C HIS A 10 -16.79 -30.83 -18.90
N THR A 11 -17.48 -30.24 -19.89
CA THR A 11 -17.06 -28.98 -20.51
C THR A 11 -17.06 -27.82 -19.51
N SER A 12 -18.03 -27.75 -18.60
CA SER A 12 -18.08 -26.71 -17.55
C SER A 12 -16.95 -26.85 -16.52
N VAL A 13 -16.60 -28.07 -16.12
CA VAL A 13 -15.50 -28.31 -15.16
C VAL A 13 -14.15 -27.97 -15.80
N VAL A 14 -13.93 -28.39 -17.05
CA VAL A 14 -12.68 -28.08 -17.78
C VAL A 14 -12.54 -26.57 -18.01
N LEU A 15 -13.63 -25.87 -18.32
CA LEU A 15 -13.62 -24.42 -18.47
C LEU A 15 -13.32 -23.69 -17.15
N ALA A 16 -13.90 -24.14 -16.03
CA ALA A 16 -13.61 -23.58 -14.70
C ALA A 16 -12.15 -23.81 -14.28
N LEU A 17 -11.58 -24.99 -14.57
CA LEU A 17 -10.16 -25.28 -14.35
C LEU A 17 -9.25 -24.42 -15.25
N LEU A 18 -9.64 -24.16 -16.50
CA LEU A 18 -8.89 -23.27 -17.40
C LEU A 18 -8.88 -21.81 -16.90
N LEU A 19 -10.02 -21.33 -16.37
CA LEU A 19 -10.14 -19.98 -15.79
C LEU A 19 -9.31 -19.82 -14.51
N ALA A 20 -9.17 -20.88 -13.71
CA ALA A 20 -8.35 -20.87 -12.48
C ALA A 20 -6.83 -20.87 -12.76
N LEU A 21 -6.41 -21.20 -13.98
CA LEU A 21 -5.01 -21.16 -14.43
C LEU A 21 -4.60 -19.80 -15.01
N LEU A 22 -5.52 -18.82 -15.07
CA LEU A 22 -5.17 -17.47 -15.48
C LEU A 22 -4.21 -16.86 -14.46
N PRO A 23 -3.10 -16.25 -14.92
CA PRO A 23 -2.15 -15.59 -14.02
C PRO A 23 -2.86 -14.46 -13.28
N GLN A 24 -2.86 -14.51 -11.96
CA GLN A 24 -3.33 -13.39 -11.15
C GLN A 24 -2.27 -12.28 -11.23
N THR A 25 -2.68 -11.13 -11.74
CA THR A 25 -1.82 -9.95 -11.74
C THR A 25 -1.68 -9.46 -10.31
N LEU A 26 -0.47 -9.60 -9.74
CA LEU A 26 -0.12 -8.88 -8.53
C LEU A 26 -0.02 -7.40 -8.90
N ILE A 27 -1.01 -6.61 -8.48
CA ILE A 27 -0.93 -5.16 -8.56
C ILE A 27 0.10 -4.74 -7.51
N VAL A 28 1.27 -4.32 -7.98
CA VAL A 28 2.29 -3.68 -7.14
C VAL A 28 1.98 -2.20 -7.15
N ALA A 29 1.61 -1.65 -6.00
CA ALA A 29 1.37 -0.23 -5.84
C ALA A 29 2.64 0.57 -6.17
N GLU A 30 2.50 1.68 -6.90
CA GLU A 30 3.63 2.52 -7.28
C GLU A 30 4.12 3.30 -6.05
N SER A 31 5.42 3.21 -5.75
CA SER A 31 6.04 3.96 -4.64
C SER A 31 6.31 5.39 -5.09
N LEU A 32 5.58 6.35 -4.51
CA LEU A 32 5.70 7.77 -4.83
C LEU A 32 6.81 8.44 -4.04
N ALA A 33 6.99 8.04 -2.77
CA ALA A 33 7.99 8.63 -1.89
C ALA A 33 8.39 7.70 -0.76
N LYS A 34 9.64 7.84 -0.31
CA LYS A 34 10.17 7.18 0.89
C LYS A 34 10.36 8.20 2.00
N ILE A 35 9.74 7.95 3.15
CA ILE A 35 9.79 8.82 4.31
C ILE A 35 10.55 8.10 5.43
N THR A 36 11.62 8.72 5.94
CA THR A 36 12.38 8.18 7.08
C THR A 36 12.17 9.06 8.30
N VAL A 37 11.57 8.49 9.34
CA VAL A 37 11.37 9.18 10.62
C VAL A 37 12.49 8.79 11.58
N GLU A 38 13.26 9.77 12.02
CA GLU A 38 14.32 9.58 13.02
C GLU A 38 13.82 9.97 14.41
N ALA A 39 13.97 9.08 15.40
CA ALA A 39 13.59 9.38 16.79
C ALA A 39 14.48 10.46 17.43
N GLY A 40 15.71 10.62 16.93
CA GLY A 40 16.71 11.53 17.48
C GLY A 40 17.18 11.04 18.86
N LYS A 41 17.36 11.96 19.81
CA LYS A 41 17.90 11.65 21.16
C LYS A 41 16.84 11.19 22.17
N HIS A 42 15.58 11.14 21.76
CA HIS A 42 14.45 10.89 22.67
C HIS A 42 13.68 9.66 22.23
N VAL A 43 13.10 8.96 23.21
CA VAL A 43 12.07 7.96 22.93
C VAL A 43 10.85 8.66 22.34
N ARG A 44 10.24 8.04 21.34
CA ARG A 44 8.94 8.45 20.80
C ARG A 44 7.94 7.34 21.08
N THR A 45 6.80 7.70 21.66
CA THR A 45 5.69 6.77 21.91
C THR A 45 4.43 7.38 21.36
N ASP A 46 3.76 6.67 20.44
CA ASP A 46 2.50 7.08 19.82
C ASP A 46 2.50 8.55 19.36
N THR A 47 3.60 8.94 18.71
CA THR A 47 3.89 10.34 18.42
C THR A 47 3.28 10.75 17.08
N PRO A 48 2.50 11.84 17.00
CA PRO A 48 2.05 12.39 15.73
C PRO A 48 3.23 12.81 14.85
N VAL A 49 3.16 12.45 13.58
CA VAL A 49 4.16 12.82 12.57
C VAL A 49 3.43 13.39 11.37
N SER A 50 4.07 14.35 10.71
CA SER A 50 3.62 14.82 9.41
C SER A 50 4.76 15.13 8.47
N VAL A 51 4.41 15.13 7.18
CA VAL A 51 5.27 15.58 6.09
C VAL A 51 4.44 16.35 5.06
N ILE A 52 5.04 17.38 4.49
CA ILE A 52 4.45 18.15 3.39
C ILE A 52 4.64 17.37 2.09
N LEU A 53 3.61 17.28 1.25
CA LEU A 53 3.62 16.51 -0.01
C LEU A 53 3.93 17.38 -1.25
N ASP A 54 4.63 18.49 -1.06
CA ASP A 54 5.00 19.42 -2.13
C ASP A 54 5.87 18.74 -3.19
N GLY A 55 5.47 18.83 -4.46
CA GLY A 55 6.13 18.17 -5.59
C GLY A 55 6.06 16.63 -5.60
N ILE A 56 5.26 16.01 -4.72
CA ILE A 56 5.01 14.56 -4.71
C ILE A 56 3.64 14.26 -5.32
N VAL A 57 2.62 15.04 -4.95
CA VAL A 57 1.24 14.88 -5.44
C VAL A 57 0.69 16.24 -5.82
N ASP A 58 0.58 16.49 -7.13
CA ASP A 58 0.10 17.78 -7.67
C ASP A 58 -1.43 17.92 -7.55
N ASP A 59 -2.16 16.79 -7.61
CA ASP A 59 -3.61 16.76 -7.44
C ASP A 59 -4.04 15.54 -6.60
N LEU A 60 -4.78 15.83 -5.54
CA LEU A 60 -5.34 14.82 -4.62
C LEU A 60 -6.74 14.37 -5.00
N SER A 61 -7.34 14.96 -6.05
CA SER A 61 -8.75 14.75 -6.41
C SER A 61 -9.08 13.30 -6.78
N ASP A 62 -8.12 12.56 -7.34
CA ASP A 62 -8.30 11.19 -7.84
C ASP A 62 -7.25 10.18 -7.32
N ALA A 63 -6.31 10.61 -6.47
CA ALA A 63 -5.24 9.73 -5.98
C ALA A 63 -5.69 8.92 -4.75
N SER A 64 -5.89 7.61 -4.93
CA SER A 64 -5.99 6.68 -3.79
C SER A 64 -4.58 6.46 -3.22
N LEU A 65 -4.28 7.17 -2.14
CA LEU A 65 -2.98 7.13 -1.48
C LEU A 65 -3.02 6.27 -0.22
N ARG A 66 -1.97 5.47 -0.03
CA ARG A 66 -1.78 4.68 1.19
C ARG A 66 -0.36 4.87 1.73
N LEU A 67 -0.24 4.93 3.06
CA LEU A 67 1.04 4.91 3.74
C LEU A 67 1.33 3.48 4.20
N GLU A 68 2.53 2.98 3.92
CA GLU A 68 2.99 1.67 4.34
C GLU A 68 4.28 1.79 5.14
N GLU A 69 4.37 1.13 6.29
CA GLU A 69 5.63 0.97 7.01
C GLU A 69 6.41 -0.21 6.45
N ILE A 70 7.70 0.00 6.20
CA ILE A 70 8.62 -1.05 5.80
C ILE A 70 9.30 -1.61 7.06
N LYS A 71 8.89 -2.80 7.48
CA LYS A 71 9.42 -3.48 8.67
C LYS A 71 9.69 -4.95 8.37
N ASP A 72 10.91 -5.41 8.67
CA ASP A 72 11.33 -6.81 8.45
C ASP A 72 11.05 -7.32 7.02
N SER A 73 11.28 -6.45 6.02
CA SER A 73 10.97 -6.67 4.59
C SER A 73 9.48 -6.83 4.25
N GLN A 74 8.59 -6.52 5.20
CA GLN A 74 7.14 -6.49 4.99
C GLN A 74 6.66 -5.04 4.87
N ARG A 75 5.59 -4.87 4.09
CA ARG A 75 4.83 -3.63 3.95
C ARG A 75 3.60 -3.73 4.83
N LEU A 76 3.52 -2.90 5.86
CA LEU A 76 2.40 -2.87 6.79
C LEU A 76 1.58 -1.61 6.55
N PRO A 77 0.27 -1.69 6.26
CA PRO A 77 -0.54 -0.50 6.05
C PRO A 77 -0.62 0.33 7.33
N VAL A 78 -0.47 1.64 7.19
CA VAL A 78 -0.49 2.61 8.30
C VAL A 78 -1.69 3.53 8.14
N PRO A 79 -2.60 3.60 9.12
CA PRO A 79 -3.65 4.60 9.14
C PRO A 79 -3.04 6.00 9.06
N SER A 80 -3.46 6.77 8.07
CA SER A 80 -2.97 8.10 7.80
C SER A 80 -4.08 8.99 7.28
N GLN A 81 -3.89 10.30 7.37
CA GLN A 81 -4.85 11.29 6.93
C GLN A 81 -4.12 12.38 6.14
N ILE A 82 -4.74 12.81 5.05
CA ILE A 82 -4.32 14.00 4.31
C ILE A 82 -5.07 15.20 4.87
N GLU A 83 -4.32 16.19 5.33
CA GLU A 83 -4.82 17.54 5.59
C GLU A 83 -4.78 18.31 4.25
N PRO A 84 -5.95 18.75 3.73
CA PRO A 84 -6.00 19.51 2.50
C PRO A 84 -5.34 20.89 2.67
N GLY A 85 -4.66 21.35 1.63
CA GLY A 85 -3.92 22.62 1.62
C GLY A 85 -3.11 22.76 0.33
N ASN A 86 -2.37 23.87 0.19
CA ASN A 86 -1.44 24.06 -0.92
C ASN A 86 -0.08 24.54 -0.36
N PRO A 87 0.89 23.62 -0.14
CA PRO A 87 0.84 22.18 -0.43
C PRO A 87 0.04 21.37 0.63
N PRO A 88 -0.47 20.18 0.27
CA PRO A 88 -1.13 19.28 1.22
C PRO A 88 -0.13 18.62 2.18
N LYS A 89 -0.65 18.11 3.31
CA LYS A 89 0.18 17.51 4.36
C LYS A 89 -0.35 16.14 4.76
N LEU A 90 0.53 15.15 4.81
CA LEU A 90 0.24 13.82 5.32
C LEU A 90 0.46 13.77 6.83
N TRP A 91 -0.48 13.18 7.56
CA TRP A 91 -0.42 12.93 9.00
C TRP A 91 -0.57 11.45 9.32
N TRP A 92 0.19 10.96 10.29
CA TRP A 92 0.02 9.62 10.87
C TRP A 92 0.58 9.58 12.29
N ILE A 93 0.35 8.46 12.98
CA ILE A 93 0.94 8.20 14.29
C ILE A 93 2.12 7.23 14.13
N LEU A 94 3.25 7.59 14.72
CA LEU A 94 4.40 6.71 14.94
C LEU A 94 4.05 5.72 16.08
N SER A 95 3.10 4.82 15.82
CA SER A 95 2.49 3.97 16.85
C SER A 95 3.50 3.04 17.52
N GLY A 96 3.33 2.84 18.83
CA GLY A 96 4.26 2.08 19.65
C GLY A 96 5.51 2.89 20.04
N THR A 97 6.49 2.19 20.63
CA THR A 97 7.73 2.80 21.11
C THR A 97 8.81 2.76 20.02
N THR A 98 9.39 3.93 19.72
CA THR A 98 10.58 4.06 18.88
C THR A 98 11.74 4.56 19.77
N PRO A 99 12.77 3.72 20.03
CA PRO A 99 13.87 4.09 20.91
C PRO A 99 14.71 5.27 20.38
N PRO A 100 15.48 5.95 21.25
CA PRO A 100 16.48 6.93 20.82
C PRO A 100 17.42 6.35 19.76
N GLY A 101 17.73 7.14 18.73
CA GLY A 101 18.61 6.76 17.62
C GLY A 101 17.99 5.81 16.60
N ALA A 102 16.82 5.23 16.88
CA ALA A 102 16.14 4.37 15.93
C ALA A 102 15.50 5.17 14.79
N LYS A 103 15.27 4.49 13.66
CA LYS A 103 14.58 5.02 12.48
C LYS A 103 13.42 4.11 12.11
N ARG A 104 12.36 4.69 11.58
CA ARG A 104 11.25 3.97 10.94
C ARG A 104 11.08 4.48 9.52
N VAL A 105 10.85 3.55 8.61
CA VAL A 105 10.81 3.82 7.18
C VAL A 105 9.40 3.56 6.69
N TYR A 106 8.87 4.52 5.95
CA TYR A 106 7.57 4.46 5.34
C TYR A 106 7.67 4.70 3.84
N GLU A 107 6.72 4.17 3.10
CA GLU A 107 6.50 4.49 1.70
C GLU A 107 5.07 5.01 1.51
N LEU A 108 4.95 6.13 0.81
CA LEU A 108 3.68 6.60 0.27
C LEU A 108 3.50 5.93 -1.09
N VAL A 109 2.38 5.24 -1.27
CA VAL A 109 2.09 4.51 -2.50
C VAL A 109 0.77 4.96 -3.11
N GLN A 110 0.68 4.87 -4.44
CA GLN A 110 -0.57 5.00 -5.19
C GLN A 110 -1.14 3.61 -5.47
N GLU A 111 -2.44 3.42 -5.18
CA GLU A 111 -3.16 2.18 -5.50
C GLU A 111 -3.39 1.96 -7.00
#